data_AF-A0A9P4N707-F1
#
_entry.id   AF-A0A9P4N707-F1
#
_cell.length_a   1.000
_cell.length_b   1.000
_cell.length_c   1.000
_cell.angle_alpha   90.00
_cell.angle_beta   90.00
_cell.angle_gamma   90.00
#
_symmetry.space_group_name_H-M   'P 1'
#
loop_
_entity.id
_entity.type
_entity.pdbx_description
1 polymer ?
#
loop_
_entity_poly.entity_id
_entity_poly.type
_entity_poly.pdbx_seq_one_letter_code
_entity_poly.pdbx_strand_id
1 'polypeptide(L)'
;MVHNKIDHKFTYPQLAWDQKENYQRKFFYSLLPISCIKLSFFFKKLPNVDDDHFQMHYNHVHSDLTVASKNFNVCKIQRYVQNYQTPEMKEKVKSLGMELLDYDACSSIWVRSWEDWEKFSTSDEYAKGRVSIGTMIFDGMLMVS
;
A
#
# COMPACT_ATOMS: atom_id res chain seq x y z
N MET A 1 8.89 -26.24 13.32
CA MET A 1 8.28 -27.05 12.24
C MET A 1 9.29 -27.15 11.10
N VAL A 2 9.56 -28.35 10.59
CA VAL A 2 10.35 -28.54 9.37
C VAL A 2 9.40 -28.25 8.20
N HIS A 3 9.78 -27.32 7.33
CA HIS A 3 8.97 -26.97 6.16
C HIS A 3 8.91 -28.19 5.22
N ASN A 4 7.73 -28.77 5.04
CA ASN A 4 7.51 -29.83 4.06
C ASN A 4 7.31 -29.17 2.69
N LYS A 5 8.29 -29.37 1.80
CA LYS A 5 8.24 -28.88 0.42
C LYS A 5 7.02 -29.49 -0.28
N ILE A 6 6.21 -28.65 -0.92
CA ILE A 6 5.12 -29.10 -1.78
C ILE A 6 5.75 -29.65 -3.07
N ASP A 7 5.51 -30.92 -3.37
CA ASP A 7 5.90 -31.52 -4.64
C ASP A 7 4.86 -31.13 -5.71
N HIS A 8 5.06 -29.95 -6.31
CA HIS A 8 4.22 -29.44 -7.38
C HIS A 8 5.02 -29.33 -8.68
N LYS A 9 4.51 -29.99 -9.73
CA LYS A 9 5.04 -29.88 -11.09
C LYS A 9 4.39 -28.69 -11.80
N PHE A 10 5.09 -27.56 -11.85
CA PHE A 10 4.63 -26.39 -12.61
C PHE A 10 4.64 -26.68 -14.12
N THR A 11 3.66 -26.12 -14.84
CA THR A 11 3.60 -26.15 -16.32
C THR A 11 4.84 -25.51 -16.95
N TYR A 12 5.40 -24.49 -16.30
CA TYR A 12 6.53 -23.73 -16.78
C TYR A 12 7.80 -24.04 -15.97
N PRO A 13 8.87 -24.56 -16.59
CA PRO A 13 10.09 -24.94 -15.88
C PRO A 13 10.70 -23.79 -15.07
N GLN A 14 10.59 -22.54 -15.53
CA GLN A 14 11.11 -21.36 -14.82
C GLN A 14 10.40 -21.03 -13.49
N LEU A 15 9.30 -21.73 -13.16
CA LEU A 15 8.61 -21.62 -11.88
C LEU A 15 8.97 -22.75 -10.91
N ALA A 16 9.80 -23.71 -11.34
CA ALA A 16 10.20 -24.83 -10.49
C ALA A 16 11.06 -24.35 -9.31
N TRP A 17 10.95 -25.06 -8.19
CA TRP A 17 11.57 -24.71 -6.91
C TRP A 17 13.09 -24.56 -6.96
N ASP A 18 13.73 -25.34 -7.83
CA ASP A 18 15.18 -25.36 -8.02
C ASP A 18 15.70 -24.24 -8.93
N GLN A 19 14.79 -23.47 -9.54
CA GLN A 19 15.17 -22.32 -10.37
C GLN A 19 15.50 -21.12 -9.50
N LYS A 20 16.38 -20.25 -10.02
CA LYS A 20 16.68 -18.95 -9.41
C LYS A 20 15.37 -18.19 -9.16
N GLU A 21 15.26 -17.58 -7.98
CA GLU A 21 14.07 -16.85 -7.54
C GLU A 21 13.46 -16.04 -8.67
N ASN A 22 12.26 -16.44 -9.08
CA ASN A 22 11.44 -15.66 -9.98
C ASN A 22 10.85 -14.50 -9.18
N TYR A 23 11.68 -13.49 -8.91
CA TYR A 23 11.14 -12.20 -8.60
C TYR A 23 10.24 -11.84 -9.78
N GLN A 24 8.92 -11.77 -9.58
CA GLN A 24 8.02 -11.20 -10.58
C GLN A 24 8.39 -9.75 -10.92
N ARG A 25 9.37 -9.19 -10.19
CA ARG A 25 10.18 -8.00 -10.48
C ARG A 25 11.20 -8.14 -11.64
N LYS A 26 11.42 -9.30 -12.25
CA LYS A 26 12.52 -9.50 -13.24
C LYS A 26 12.19 -10.35 -14.47
N PHE A 27 10.92 -10.60 -14.79
CA PHE A 27 10.55 -11.39 -15.97
C PHE A 27 9.91 -10.54 -17.08
N PHE A 28 10.71 -9.98 -17.99
CA PHE A 28 11.01 -10.53 -19.33
C PHE A 28 11.74 -9.45 -20.15
N TYR A 29 12.81 -9.85 -20.81
CA TYR A 29 13.50 -9.02 -21.80
C TYR A 29 12.50 -8.52 -22.84
N SER A 30 12.53 -7.20 -23.12
CA SER A 30 11.77 -6.48 -24.14
C SER A 30 10.34 -6.02 -23.76
N LEU A 31 10.27 -4.72 -23.48
CA LEU A 31 9.10 -3.82 -23.47
C LEU A 31 8.07 -3.97 -22.32
N LEU A 32 8.57 -3.65 -21.12
CA LEU A 32 7.89 -3.14 -19.90
C LEU A 32 7.14 -4.14 -18.98
N PRO A 33 7.87 -4.82 -18.07
CA PRO A 33 7.39 -5.06 -16.71
C PRO A 33 8.01 -4.02 -15.78
N ILE A 34 7.19 -3.04 -15.35
CA ILE A 34 7.64 -2.02 -14.41
C ILE A 34 7.57 -2.60 -13.02
N SER A 35 8.70 -3.13 -12.60
CA SER A 35 8.98 -3.47 -11.22
C SER A 35 8.81 -2.27 -10.31
N CYS A 36 7.61 -2.13 -9.76
CA CYS A 36 7.31 -1.10 -8.80
C CYS A 36 7.61 -1.61 -7.38
N ILE A 37 8.10 -0.72 -6.53
CA ILE A 37 8.08 -0.88 -5.09
C ILE A 37 6.69 -0.46 -4.62
N LYS A 38 6.01 -1.32 -3.87
CA LYS A 38 4.71 -1.00 -3.26
C LYS A 38 4.95 -0.60 -1.82
N LEU A 39 4.63 0.65 -1.50
CA LEU A 39 4.63 1.15 -0.13
C LEU A 39 3.19 1.13 0.36
N SER A 40 2.92 0.43 1.46
CA SER A 40 1.60 0.35 2.07
C SER A 40 1.61 1.06 3.43
N PHE A 41 0.78 2.09 3.58
CA PHE A 41 0.61 2.83 4.82
C PHE A 41 -0.68 2.41 5.47
N PHE A 42 -0.60 1.91 6.69
CA PHE A 42 -1.74 1.51 7.50
C PHE A 42 -2.05 2.61 8.51
N PHE A 43 -3.31 2.98 8.60
CA PHE A 43 -3.79 4.07 9.44
C PHE A 43 -4.81 3.55 10.43
N LYS A 44 -4.66 3.96 11.68
CA LYS A 44 -5.62 3.70 12.74
C LYS A 44 -6.26 5.01 13.15
N LYS A 45 -7.58 5.09 13.05
CA LYS A 45 -8.39 6.24 13.43
C LYS A 45 -8.22 6.51 14.93
N LEU A 46 -8.17 7.79 15.31
CA LEU A 46 -8.14 8.17 16.71
C LEU A 46 -9.44 7.79 17.45
N PRO A 47 -9.39 7.44 18.75
CA PRO A 47 -10.57 6.97 19.49
C PRO A 47 -11.73 7.97 19.58
N ASN A 48 -11.43 9.27 19.42
CA ASN A 48 -12.39 10.37 19.53
C ASN A 48 -12.95 10.84 18.18
N VAL A 49 -12.64 10.14 17.08
CA VAL A 49 -13.13 10.45 15.74
C VAL A 49 -14.19 9.43 15.35
N ASP A 50 -15.33 9.87 14.85
CA ASP A 50 -16.37 8.98 14.34
C ASP A 50 -15.99 8.37 12.98
N ASP A 51 -16.61 7.24 12.63
CA ASP A 51 -16.27 6.52 11.40
C ASP A 51 -16.63 7.28 10.13
N ASP A 52 -17.78 7.95 10.11
CA ASP A 52 -18.25 8.70 8.93
C ASP A 52 -17.33 9.88 8.62
N HIS A 53 -16.92 10.63 9.65
CA HIS A 53 -15.98 11.73 9.55
C HIS A 53 -14.61 11.25 9.11
N PHE A 54 -14.12 10.16 9.68
CA PHE A 54 -12.86 9.56 9.27
C PHE A 54 -12.90 9.10 7.82
N GLN A 55 -13.93 8.35 7.42
CA GLN A 55 -14.09 7.85 6.07
C GLN A 55 -14.20 8.99 5.06
N MET A 56 -14.98 10.03 5.34
CA MET A 56 -15.14 11.18 4.46
C MET A 56 -13.83 11.95 4.30
N HIS A 57 -13.13 12.22 5.41
CA HIS A 57 -11.83 12.90 5.38
C HIS A 57 -10.79 12.06 4.63
N TYR A 58 -10.75 10.76 4.89
CA TYR A 58 -9.84 9.85 4.22
C TYR A 58 -10.12 9.78 2.71
N ASN A 59 -11.39 9.67 2.32
CA ASN A 59 -11.79 9.49 0.92
C ASN A 59 -11.68 10.74 0.06
N HIS A 60 -11.76 11.94 0.65
CA HIS A 60 -11.79 13.19 -0.11
C HIS A 60 -10.60 14.10 0.17
N VAL A 61 -10.04 14.08 1.37
CA VAL A 61 -8.94 14.98 1.71
C VAL A 61 -7.61 14.25 1.54
N HIS A 62 -7.49 13.03 2.07
CA HIS A 62 -6.24 12.29 2.01
C HIS A 62 -5.86 11.84 0.59
N SER A 63 -6.77 11.19 -0.15
CA SER A 63 -6.50 10.79 -1.54
C SER A 63 -6.26 11.97 -2.45
N ASP A 64 -7.15 12.96 -2.40
CA ASP A 64 -7.20 13.99 -3.43
C ASP A 64 -5.97 14.89 -3.30
N LEU A 65 -5.54 15.22 -2.08
CA LEU A 65 -4.29 15.95 -1.87
C LEU A 65 -3.06 15.14 -2.29
N THR A 66 -3.06 13.82 -2.08
CA THR A 66 -1.94 12.96 -2.49
C THR A 66 -1.82 12.89 -4.02
N VAL A 67 -2.93 12.70 -4.72
CA VAL A 67 -2.98 12.54 -6.19
C VAL A 67 -2.85 13.89 -6.90
N ALA A 68 -3.41 14.96 -6.33
CA ALA A 68 -3.33 16.32 -6.90
C ALA A 68 -1.97 16.99 -6.68
N SER A 69 -1.08 16.43 -5.85
CA SER A 69 0.27 16.97 -5.70
C SER A 69 0.97 17.00 -7.06
N LYS A 70 1.61 18.14 -7.36
CA LYS A 70 2.40 18.34 -8.57
C LYS A 70 3.46 17.26 -8.73
N ASN A 71 4.03 16.81 -7.61
CA ASN A 71 5.08 15.81 -7.60
C ASN A 71 4.59 14.40 -7.86
N PHE A 72 3.29 14.14 -7.83
CA PHE A 72 2.72 12.83 -8.15
C PHE A 72 3.06 12.42 -9.59
N ASN A 73 2.89 13.35 -10.53
CA ASN A 73 3.27 13.12 -11.93
C ASN A 73 4.79 13.25 -12.15
N VAL A 74 5.43 14.25 -11.54
CA VAL A 74 6.88 14.50 -11.73
C VAL A 74 7.74 13.34 -11.25
N CYS A 75 7.39 12.73 -10.12
CA CYS A 75 8.09 11.55 -9.58
C CYS A 75 7.54 10.23 -10.15
N LYS A 76 6.72 10.31 -11.22
CA LYS A 76 6.17 9.16 -11.95
C LYS A 76 5.57 8.13 -11.00
N ILE A 77 4.76 8.57 -10.05
CA ILE A 77 3.99 7.65 -9.22
C ILE A 77 3.10 6.82 -10.15
N GLN A 78 3.21 5.49 -10.07
CA GLN A 78 2.55 4.60 -11.03
C GLN A 78 1.10 4.34 -10.65
N ARG A 79 0.83 4.31 -9.34
CA ARG A 79 -0.50 4.02 -8.82
C ARG A 79 -0.61 4.52 -7.39
N TYR A 80 -1.79 5.01 -7.05
CA TYR A 80 -2.26 5.20 -5.69
C TYR A 80 -3.56 4.42 -5.51
N VAL A 81 -3.69 3.70 -4.41
CA VAL A 81 -4.91 2.99 -4.00
C VAL A 81 -5.14 3.30 -2.54
N GLN A 82 -6.39 3.50 -2.17
CA GLN A 82 -6.78 3.58 -0.77
C GLN A 82 -7.93 2.62 -0.49
N ASN A 83 -7.96 2.07 0.71
CA ASN A 83 -9.03 1.23 1.20
C ASN A 83 -9.34 1.58 2.65
N TYR A 84 -10.62 1.79 2.93
CA TYR A 84 -11.16 1.90 4.28
C TYR A 84 -11.84 0.58 4.65
N GLN A 85 -11.63 0.11 5.87
CA GLN A 85 -12.29 -1.07 6.43
C GLN A 85 -13.48 -0.62 7.25
N THR A 86 -14.68 -0.74 6.70
CA THR A 86 -15.89 -0.41 7.47
C THR A 86 -16.07 -1.39 8.64
N PRO A 87 -16.78 -0.99 9.71
CA PRO A 87 -17.08 -1.88 10.82
C PRO A 87 -17.70 -3.21 10.37
N GLU A 88 -18.61 -3.19 9.40
CA GLU A 88 -19.29 -4.38 8.88
C GLU A 88 -18.33 -5.33 8.18
N MET A 89 -17.33 -4.80 7.44
CA MET A 89 -16.29 -5.62 6.82
C MET A 89 -15.43 -6.29 7.90
N LYS A 90 -15.08 -5.57 8.95
CA LYS A 90 -14.29 -6.09 10.07
C LYS A 90 -15.04 -7.19 10.82
N GLU A 91 -16.32 -6.98 11.09
CA GLU A 91 -17.20 -7.99 11.69
C GLU A 91 -17.32 -9.23 10.82
N LYS A 92 -17.46 -9.05 9.49
CA LYS A 92 -17.54 -10.17 8.56
C LYS A 92 -16.27 -11.01 8.57
N VAL A 93 -15.09 -10.38 8.52
CA VAL A 93 -13.79 -11.09 8.58
C VAL A 93 -13.65 -11.86 9.90
N LYS A 94 -14.01 -11.23 11.02
CA LYS A 94 -14.03 -11.90 12.34
C LYS A 94 -14.98 -13.10 12.36
N SER A 95 -16.17 -12.98 11.77
CA SER A 95 -17.16 -14.07 11.70
C SER A 95 -16.68 -15.29 10.90
N LEU A 96 -15.72 -15.09 9.99
CA LEU A 96 -15.08 -16.15 9.21
C LEU A 96 -13.90 -16.81 9.95
N GLY A 97 -13.61 -16.41 11.19
CA GLY A 97 -12.51 -16.95 11.98
C GLY A 97 -11.13 -16.47 11.54
N MET A 98 -11.05 -15.39 10.74
CA MET A 98 -9.78 -14.82 10.28
C MET A 98 -9.29 -13.77 11.28
N GLU A 99 -7.97 -13.73 11.48
CA GLU A 99 -7.33 -12.69 12.29
C GLU A 99 -7.33 -11.36 11.52
N LEU A 100 -7.87 -10.32 12.15
CA LEU A 100 -7.95 -8.98 11.57
C LEU A 100 -6.78 -8.14 12.07
N LEU A 101 -6.02 -7.57 11.14
CA LEU A 101 -5.00 -6.57 11.46
C LEU A 101 -5.67 -5.28 11.99
N ASP A 102 -5.10 -4.73 13.05
CA ASP A 102 -5.65 -3.58 13.77
C ASP A 102 -5.33 -2.24 13.08
N TYR A 103 -6.00 -2.01 11.95
CA TYR A 103 -6.01 -0.72 11.23
C TYR A 103 -7.41 -0.41 10.70
N ASP A 104 -7.68 0.85 10.39
CA ASP A 104 -8.96 1.32 9.86
C ASP A 104 -8.89 1.63 8.37
N ALA A 105 -7.75 2.15 7.90
CA ALA A 105 -7.53 2.39 6.48
C ALA A 105 -6.12 2.00 6.04
N CYS A 106 -5.96 1.72 4.76
CA CYS A 106 -4.66 1.49 4.15
C CYS A 106 -4.58 2.26 2.83
N SER A 107 -3.47 2.97 2.64
CA SER A 107 -3.11 3.50 1.33
C SER A 107 -1.93 2.71 0.79
N SER A 108 -1.88 2.54 -0.51
CA SER A 108 -0.75 1.93 -1.19
C SER A 108 -0.32 2.82 -2.34
N ILE A 109 0.99 3.02 -2.47
CA ILE A 109 1.59 3.79 -3.55
C ILE A 109 2.66 2.94 -4.25
N TRP A 110 2.69 3.01 -5.57
CA TRP A 110 3.64 2.29 -6.40
C TRP A 110 4.62 3.25 -7.03
N VAL A 111 5.90 3.03 -6.76
CA VAL A 111 7.01 3.85 -7.25
C VAL A 111 7.99 2.99 -8.03
N ARG A 112 8.71 3.58 -8.99
CA ARG A 112 9.68 2.82 -9.80
C ARG A 112 11.03 2.66 -9.12
N SER A 113 11.40 3.63 -8.30
CA SER A 113 12.68 3.65 -7.59
C SER A 113 12.53 4.32 -6.23
N TRP A 114 13.51 4.09 -5.37
CA TRP A 114 13.54 4.72 -4.03
C TRP A 114 13.82 6.22 -4.14
N GLU A 115 14.58 6.65 -5.14
CA GLU A 115 14.90 8.05 -5.40
C GLU A 115 13.64 8.85 -5.78
N ASP A 116 12.76 8.26 -6.62
CA ASP A 116 11.46 8.86 -6.95
C ASP A 116 10.59 9.00 -5.69
N TRP A 117 10.59 8.00 -4.81
CA TRP A 117 9.87 8.06 -3.54
C TRP A 117 10.44 9.09 -2.57
N GLU A 118 11.75 9.15 -2.40
CA GLU A 118 12.41 10.12 -1.53
C GLU A 118 12.09 11.55 -2.00
N LYS A 119 12.20 11.80 -3.30
CA LYS A 119 11.85 13.11 -3.89
C LYS A 119 10.39 13.47 -3.68
N PHE A 120 9.47 12.51 -3.82
CA PHE A 120 8.04 12.74 -3.59
C PHE A 120 7.76 13.02 -2.10
N SER A 121 8.24 12.13 -1.23
CA SER A 121 7.93 12.13 0.21
C SER A 121 8.58 13.27 1.00
N THR A 122 9.70 13.80 0.52
CA THR A 122 10.39 14.96 1.11
C THR A 122 9.95 16.29 0.52
N SER A 123 9.06 16.28 -0.46
CA SER A 123 8.62 17.53 -1.08
C SER A 123 7.76 18.38 -0.16
N ASP A 124 7.91 19.70 -0.24
CA ASP A 124 7.19 20.65 0.61
C ASP A 124 5.66 20.48 0.55
N GLU A 125 5.12 20.18 -0.62
CA GLU A 125 3.68 20.00 -0.83
C GLU A 125 3.17 18.73 -0.13
N TYR A 126 3.89 17.60 -0.31
CA TYR A 126 3.54 16.35 0.35
C TYR A 126 3.76 16.42 1.86
N ALA A 127 4.85 17.05 2.32
CA ALA A 127 5.16 17.23 3.73
C ALA A 127 4.08 18.08 4.43
N LYS A 128 3.65 19.18 3.82
CA LYS A 128 2.55 20.03 4.33
C LYS A 128 1.22 19.28 4.33
N GLY A 129 0.89 18.58 3.25
CA GLY A 129 -0.30 17.73 3.15
C GLY A 129 -0.33 16.66 4.25
N ARG A 130 0.78 15.95 4.46
CA ARG A 130 0.90 14.89 5.46
C ARG A 130 0.72 15.42 6.89
N VAL A 131 1.26 16.60 7.21
CA VAL A 131 1.05 17.24 8.52
C VAL A 131 -0.42 17.65 8.68
N SER A 132 -1.03 18.24 7.65
CA SER A 132 -2.44 18.66 7.70
C SER A 132 -3.45 17.51 7.79
N ILE A 133 -3.14 16.35 7.23
CA ILE A 133 -4.05 15.20 7.15
C ILE A 133 -3.80 14.19 8.28
N GLY A 134 -2.52 13.92 8.59
CA GLY A 134 -2.13 12.87 9.53
C GLY A 134 -2.26 13.26 11.00
N THR A 135 -2.03 14.52 11.37
CA THR A 135 -2.03 14.89 12.80
C THR A 135 -3.42 15.08 13.42
N MET A 136 -4.49 15.07 12.62
CA MET A 136 -5.83 15.40 13.12
C MET A 136 -6.72 14.18 13.37
N ILE A 137 -6.49 13.05 12.70
CA ILE A 137 -7.49 11.97 12.67
C ILE A 137 -6.95 10.53 12.74
N PHE A 138 -5.63 10.27 12.63
CA PHE A 138 -5.07 8.91 12.71
C PHE A 138 -3.59 8.82 13.09
N ASP A 139 -3.18 7.65 13.58
CA ASP A 139 -1.78 7.22 13.66
C ASP A 139 -1.43 6.30 12.48
N GLY A 140 -0.25 6.48 11.89
CA GLY A 140 0.18 5.76 10.69
C GLY A 140 1.41 4.86 10.89
N MET A 141 1.37 3.65 10.34
CA MET A 141 2.51 2.72 10.27
C MET A 141 2.82 2.38 8.80
N LEU A 142 4.09 2.41 8.40
CA LEU A 142 4.53 2.08 7.04
C LEU A 142 5.02 0.63 6.94
N MET A 143 4.57 -0.08 5.89
CA MET A 143 5.07 -1.37 5.46
C MET A 143 5.57 -1.28 4.01
N VAL A 144 6.69 -1.94 3.71
CA VAL A 144 7.29 -1.98 2.36
C VAL A 144 7.18 -3.39 1.80
N SER A 145 6.69 -3.54 0.56
CA SER A 145 6.54 -4.82 -0.14
C SER A 145 7.00 -4.77 -1.60
#